data_AF-A0A9P3EZR2-F1
#
_entry.id   AF-A0A9P3EZR2-F1
#
_cell.length_a   1.000
_cell.length_b   1.000
_cell.length_c   1.000
_cell.angle_alpha   90.00
_cell.angle_beta   90.00
_cell.angle_gamma   90.00
#
_symmetry.space_group_name_H-M   'P 1'
#
loop_
_entity.id
_entity.type
_entity.pdbx_description
1 polymer ?
#
loop_
_entity_poly.entity_id
_entity_poly.type
_entity_poly.pdbx_seq_one_letter_code
_entity_poly.pdbx_strand_id
1 'polypeptide(L)'
;MKYPTHIIDPNGDVIIRLLNPNAPFAVSEEWDYGEEDELPSWFGSRQWNPLNNEQAVDSLLDLSVVGQDDQNEPPKSAASETHVSLLAATGLTRVPTRRQRHRPRRMSESECILSEYARKPAFNDEYTYQVSSRHLILASPFFRAALTKGWKETHTLGTHGSVTFTVYDWDDQALLIFLNVIHGQHRDLPWKVGLELLAKITVITDYYQCIDAIQFMALSWYAFLKPTCSYLVRPRDIVLWLWVSWVLRLPEQFRKVGAMAMEQLDQRMDSLGLPIPRRILGEFVQLCQMQ
;
A
#
# COMPACT_ATOMS: atom_id res chain seq x y z
N MET A 1 5.49 -32.98 -1.72
CA MET A 1 5.30 -31.60 -2.21
C MET A 1 5.32 -30.67 -1.01
N LYS A 2 5.91 -29.47 -1.13
CA LYS A 2 5.99 -28.50 -0.03
C LYS A 2 4.58 -27.95 0.27
N TYR A 3 4.24 -27.84 1.55
CA TYR A 3 3.02 -27.16 2.00
C TYR A 3 3.06 -25.68 1.56
N PRO A 4 1.91 -25.04 1.29
CA PRO A 4 1.89 -23.63 0.97
C PRO A 4 2.54 -22.82 2.08
N THR A 5 3.34 -21.81 1.72
CA THR A 5 4.07 -20.98 2.68
C THR A 5 3.10 -20.24 3.59
N HIS A 6 1.96 -19.78 3.03
CA HIS A 6 0.89 -19.11 3.74
C HIS A 6 -0.47 -19.69 3.34
N ILE A 7 -1.31 -19.97 4.34
CA ILE A 7 -2.71 -20.37 4.14
C ILE A 7 -3.59 -19.23 4.64
N ILE A 8 -4.18 -18.47 3.71
CA ILE A 8 -5.06 -17.33 4.02
C ILE A 8 -6.52 -17.78 4.03
N ASP A 9 -6.87 -18.65 3.08
CA ASP A 9 -8.13 -19.39 3.08
C ASP A 9 -7.84 -20.90 3.00
N PRO A 10 -8.12 -21.68 4.06
CA PRO A 10 -7.96 -23.13 4.05
C PRO A 10 -8.80 -23.84 2.98
N ASN A 11 -9.92 -23.23 2.57
CA ASN A 11 -10.79 -23.72 1.49
C ASN A 11 -10.48 -23.02 0.16
N GLY A 12 -9.38 -22.26 0.10
CA GLY A 12 -8.97 -21.51 -1.07
C GLY A 12 -8.73 -22.42 -2.27
N ASP A 13 -9.26 -22.01 -3.41
CA ASP A 13 -9.20 -22.68 -4.71
C ASP A 13 -8.11 -22.09 -5.63
N VAL A 14 -7.34 -21.09 -5.16
CA VAL A 14 -6.23 -20.47 -5.89
C VAL A 14 -4.95 -20.54 -5.06
N ILE A 15 -3.84 -20.93 -5.70
CA ILE A 15 -2.49 -20.78 -5.16
C ILE A 15 -1.83 -19.61 -5.90
N ILE A 16 -1.62 -18.49 -5.21
CA ILE A 16 -0.74 -17.43 -5.72
C ILE A 16 0.70 -17.86 -5.46
N ARG A 17 1.52 -17.84 -6.50
CA ARG A 17 2.93 -18.22 -6.45
C ARG A 17 3.78 -16.99 -6.75
N LEU A 18 4.43 -16.44 -5.73
CA LEU A 18 5.32 -15.30 -5.82
C LEU A 18 6.75 -15.79 -6.08
N LEU A 19 7.34 -15.32 -7.17
CA LEU A 19 8.73 -15.53 -7.55
C LEU A 19 9.52 -14.22 -7.39
N ASN A 20 10.81 -14.33 -7.07
CA ASN A 20 11.71 -13.20 -6.83
C ASN A 20 11.18 -12.20 -5.77
N PRO A 21 10.78 -12.67 -4.58
CA PRO A 21 10.26 -11.79 -3.54
C PRO A 21 11.28 -10.74 -3.11
N ASN A 22 10.75 -9.59 -2.67
CA ASN A 22 11.54 -8.47 -2.13
C ASN A 22 12.51 -7.86 -3.15
N ALA A 23 12.10 -7.78 -4.42
CA ALA A 23 12.85 -7.06 -5.43
C ALA A 23 13.09 -5.59 -4.97
N PRO A 24 14.18 -4.95 -5.43
CA PRO A 24 14.48 -3.57 -5.08
C PRO A 24 13.29 -2.63 -5.34
N PHE A 25 12.97 -1.79 -4.37
CA PHE A 25 11.79 -0.92 -4.41
C PHE A 25 12.18 0.54 -4.21
N ALA A 26 11.64 1.43 -5.06
CA ALA A 26 11.92 2.86 -5.03
C ALA A 26 13.43 3.16 -5.02
N VAL A 27 14.10 2.72 -6.08
CA VAL A 27 15.56 2.84 -6.27
C VAL A 27 15.83 3.74 -7.48
N SER A 28 16.82 4.63 -7.38
CA SER A 28 17.21 5.50 -8.50
C SER A 28 18.01 4.71 -9.55
N GLU A 29 17.96 5.13 -10.81
CA GLU A 29 18.58 4.45 -11.96
C GLU A 29 20.11 4.26 -11.87
N GLU A 30 20.79 4.81 -10.86
CA GLU A 30 22.25 4.68 -10.64
C GLU A 30 22.71 3.34 -10.03
N TRP A 31 21.81 2.37 -9.84
CA TRP A 31 22.25 1.01 -9.52
C TRP A 31 22.57 0.29 -10.81
N ASP A 32 23.88 0.18 -11.08
CA ASP A 32 24.52 -0.64 -12.10
C ASP A 32 23.98 -2.07 -12.04
N TYR A 33 22.84 -2.31 -12.70
CA TYR A 33 22.55 -3.60 -13.26
C TYR A 33 23.62 -3.78 -14.32
N GLY A 34 24.66 -4.54 -13.96
CA GLY A 34 25.73 -4.89 -14.88
C GLY A 34 25.10 -5.23 -16.24
N GLU A 35 25.58 -4.56 -17.27
CA GLU A 35 25.07 -4.61 -18.64
C GLU A 35 24.78 -6.05 -19.08
N GLU A 36 23.56 -6.56 -18.87
CA GLU A 36 22.99 -7.71 -19.59
C GLU A 36 21.54 -8.09 -19.20
N ASP A 37 20.94 -7.56 -18.14
CA ASP A 37 19.52 -7.84 -17.85
C ASP A 37 18.62 -6.69 -18.29
N GLU A 38 17.88 -6.94 -19.37
CA GLU A 38 16.73 -6.14 -19.83
C GLU A 38 15.88 -5.71 -18.62
N LEU A 39 15.48 -4.42 -18.59
CA LEU A 39 14.50 -3.90 -17.64
C LEU A 39 13.37 -4.92 -17.39
N PRO A 40 12.97 -5.20 -16.13
CA PRO A 40 12.02 -6.27 -15.83
C PRO A 40 10.77 -6.20 -16.70
N SER A 41 10.49 -7.31 -17.40
CA SER A 41 9.48 -7.42 -18.45
C SER A 41 8.04 -7.07 -18.07
N TRP A 42 7.74 -6.79 -16.80
CA TRP A 42 6.41 -6.35 -16.37
C TRP A 42 6.25 -4.83 -16.31
N PHE A 43 7.35 -4.05 -16.31
CA PHE A 43 7.29 -2.59 -16.47
C PHE A 43 6.99 -2.17 -17.92
N GLY A 44 7.19 -3.08 -18.88
CA GLY A 44 6.89 -2.90 -20.29
C GLY A 44 5.71 -3.77 -20.76
N SER A 45 4.81 -3.18 -21.53
CA SER A 45 3.93 -3.87 -22.52
C SER A 45 2.51 -4.30 -22.11
N ARG A 46 2.02 -4.08 -20.89
CA ARG A 46 0.57 -3.96 -20.66
C ARG A 46 0.29 -2.66 -19.94
N GLN A 47 -0.29 -1.73 -20.70
CA GLN A 47 -0.67 -0.37 -20.34
C GLN A 47 -1.21 -0.29 -18.90
N TRP A 48 -0.29 -0.09 -17.96
CA TRP A 48 -0.59 0.37 -16.63
C TRP A 48 -1.36 1.68 -16.78
N ASN A 49 -2.63 1.67 -16.44
CA ASN A 49 -3.41 2.88 -16.34
C ASN A 49 -3.54 3.15 -14.84
N PRO A 50 -2.69 4.01 -14.24
CA PRO A 50 -2.82 4.35 -12.83
C PRO A 50 -4.24 4.86 -12.59
N LEU A 51 -4.73 4.74 -11.35
CA LEU A 51 -6.03 5.30 -10.98
C LEU A 51 -6.18 6.73 -11.53
N ASN A 52 -7.22 6.93 -12.34
CA ASN A 52 -7.59 8.25 -12.86
C ASN A 52 -8.10 9.11 -11.70
N ASN A 53 -7.15 9.69 -10.97
CA ASN A 53 -7.37 10.65 -9.91
C ASN A 53 -7.20 12.09 -10.45
N GLU A 54 -7.41 12.33 -11.75
CA GLU A 54 -7.22 13.66 -12.37
C GLU A 54 -8.01 14.77 -11.65
N GLN A 55 -9.23 14.48 -11.18
CA GLN A 55 -10.01 15.42 -10.37
C GLN A 55 -9.33 15.82 -9.04
N ALA A 56 -8.52 14.91 -8.49
CA ALA A 56 -7.70 15.20 -7.32
C ALA A 56 -6.50 16.07 -7.69
N VAL A 57 -5.92 15.94 -8.89
CA VAL A 57 -4.85 16.83 -9.40
C VAL A 57 -5.34 18.27 -9.43
N ASP A 58 -6.51 18.52 -10.05
CA ASP A 58 -7.05 19.87 -10.13
C ASP A 58 -7.30 20.44 -8.72
N SER A 59 -7.92 19.66 -7.83
CA SER A 59 -8.12 20.04 -6.42
C SER A 59 -6.82 20.23 -5.62
N LEU A 60 -5.73 19.57 -6.04
CA LEU A 60 -4.40 19.64 -5.42
C LEU A 60 -3.64 20.90 -5.86
N LEU A 61 -3.82 21.30 -7.12
CA LEU A 61 -3.18 22.45 -7.75
C LEU A 61 -3.95 23.76 -7.55
N ASP A 62 -5.27 23.73 -7.34
CA ASP A 62 -6.13 24.93 -7.29
C ASP A 62 -6.02 25.80 -6.02
N LEU A 63 -5.09 25.52 -5.10
CA LEU A 63 -4.88 26.35 -3.90
C LEU A 63 -3.75 27.37 -4.06
N SER A 64 -3.61 27.91 -5.27
CA SER A 64 -3.01 29.23 -5.49
C SER A 64 -3.95 30.35 -5.02
N VAL A 65 -4.32 30.36 -3.74
CA VAL A 65 -4.88 31.54 -3.05
C VAL A 65 -4.21 31.64 -1.68
N VAL A 66 -3.13 32.41 -1.66
CA VAL A 66 -2.70 33.38 -0.65
C VAL A 66 -3.00 33.04 0.81
N GLY A 67 -1.92 32.89 1.60
CA GLY A 67 -2.01 32.90 3.06
C GLY A 67 -2.62 34.19 3.58
N GLN A 68 -3.47 34.05 4.61
CA GLN A 68 -3.78 35.12 5.55
C GLN A 68 -4.15 34.52 6.91
N ASP A 69 -3.29 34.83 7.87
CA ASP A 69 -3.49 34.99 9.31
C ASP A 69 -4.14 33.87 10.15
N ASP A 70 -3.28 33.26 10.97
CA ASP A 70 -3.57 32.84 12.33
C ASP A 70 -4.17 34.01 13.14
N GLN A 71 -5.44 33.93 13.56
CA GLN A 71 -5.90 34.36 14.89
C GLN A 71 -7.08 33.51 15.40
N ASN A 72 -6.95 33.09 16.67
CA ASN A 72 -7.79 32.22 17.49
C ASN A 72 -9.30 32.58 17.60
N GLU A 73 -10.16 31.56 17.72
CA GLU A 73 -11.00 31.35 18.91
C GLU A 73 -11.58 29.91 18.99
N PRO A 74 -11.80 29.32 20.19
CA PRO A 74 -12.23 27.94 20.36
C PRO A 74 -13.76 27.81 20.43
N PRO A 75 -14.39 26.76 19.88
CA PRO A 75 -15.80 26.52 20.14
C PRO A 75 -15.98 25.90 21.53
N LYS A 76 -16.82 26.57 22.32
CA LYS A 76 -17.33 26.16 23.64
C LYS A 76 -17.98 24.78 23.60
N SER A 77 -17.77 24.05 24.69
CA SER A 77 -18.47 22.82 25.04
C SER A 77 -19.99 22.99 25.06
N ALA A 78 -20.72 22.03 24.50
CA ALA A 78 -22.03 21.65 25.00
C ALA A 78 -22.29 20.18 24.66
N ALA A 79 -22.71 19.44 25.69
CA ALA A 79 -22.95 18.01 25.70
C ALA A 79 -24.11 17.59 24.78
N SER A 80 -24.05 16.35 24.30
CA SER A 80 -25.22 15.49 24.10
C SER A 80 -24.74 14.04 24.03
N GLU A 81 -24.65 13.42 25.20
CA GLU A 81 -24.65 11.97 25.35
C GLU A 81 -26.03 11.40 25.01
N THR A 82 -26.07 10.07 24.86
CA THR A 82 -27.23 9.15 24.85
C THR A 82 -27.93 8.86 23.53
N HIS A 83 -27.44 7.84 22.80
CA HIS A 83 -28.33 6.79 22.26
C HIS A 83 -27.64 5.48 21.83
N VAL A 84 -26.83 4.82 22.68
CA VAL A 84 -26.50 3.39 22.49
C VAL A 84 -26.38 2.66 23.84
N SER A 85 -27.46 2.68 24.63
CA SER A 85 -27.59 1.85 25.83
C SER A 85 -28.92 1.10 25.80
N LEU A 86 -29.09 0.18 24.84
CA LEU A 86 -30.26 -0.71 24.84
C LEU A 86 -30.03 -2.00 24.02
N LEU A 87 -28.91 -2.69 24.25
CA LEU A 87 -28.75 -4.10 23.83
C LEU A 87 -28.07 -4.99 24.90
N ALA A 88 -27.81 -4.48 26.11
CA ALA A 88 -27.12 -5.21 27.18
C ALA A 88 -28.06 -6.03 28.09
N ALA A 89 -29.13 -6.60 27.53
CA ALA A 89 -30.07 -7.43 28.30
C ALA A 89 -30.44 -8.70 27.53
N THR A 90 -29.46 -9.57 27.28
CA THR A 90 -29.73 -11.01 27.20
C THR A 90 -28.75 -11.73 28.12
N GLY A 91 -29.31 -12.36 29.15
CA GLY A 91 -28.57 -13.09 30.17
C GLY A 91 -27.85 -14.29 29.58
N LEU A 92 -26.54 -14.19 29.50
CA LEU A 92 -25.65 -15.34 29.43
C LEU A 92 -24.68 -15.23 30.61
N THR A 93 -25.01 -15.93 31.70
CA THR A 93 -24.10 -16.21 32.80
C THR A 93 -22.98 -17.13 32.30
N ARG A 94 -21.97 -16.53 31.65
CA ARG A 94 -20.67 -17.16 31.42
C ARG A 94 -19.63 -16.41 32.24
N VAL A 95 -19.04 -17.11 33.19
CA VAL A 95 -17.82 -16.69 33.90
C VAL A 95 -16.77 -16.35 32.84
N PRO A 96 -16.19 -15.14 32.83
CA PRO A 96 -15.17 -14.79 31.87
C PRO A 96 -13.92 -15.60 32.19
N THR A 97 -13.64 -16.62 31.38
CA THR A 97 -12.33 -17.27 31.40
C THR A 97 -11.32 -16.23 30.92
N ARG A 98 -10.46 -15.78 31.84
CA ARG A 98 -9.32 -14.89 31.58
C ARG A 98 -8.34 -15.61 30.64
N ARG A 99 -8.65 -15.65 29.35
CA ARG A 99 -7.67 -15.97 28.32
C ARG A 99 -6.63 -14.85 28.38
N GLN A 100 -5.38 -15.22 28.69
CA GLN A 100 -4.26 -14.29 28.57
C GLN A 100 -4.27 -13.74 27.16
N ARG A 101 -4.63 -12.45 27.03
CA ARG A 101 -4.39 -11.73 25.78
C ARG A 101 -2.88 -11.61 25.68
N HIS A 102 -2.27 -12.46 24.86
CA HIS A 102 -0.93 -12.18 24.37
C HIS A 102 -1.03 -10.84 23.63
N ARG A 103 -0.59 -9.77 24.29
CA ARG A 103 -0.44 -8.46 23.67
C ARG A 103 0.83 -8.59 22.82
N PRO A 104 0.74 -8.54 21.48
CA PRO A 104 1.94 -8.57 20.66
C PRO A 104 2.86 -7.43 21.10
N ARG A 105 4.17 -7.70 21.16
CA ARG A 105 5.17 -6.67 21.49
C ARG A 105 4.96 -5.50 20.52
N ARG A 106 4.76 -4.30 21.08
CA ARG A 106 4.61 -3.07 20.30
C ARG A 106 5.98 -2.72 19.74
N MET A 107 6.20 -2.92 18.44
CA MET A 107 7.43 -2.46 17.80
C MET A 107 7.49 -0.94 17.80
N SER A 108 8.67 -0.39 18.07
CA SER A 108 8.89 1.05 17.90
C SER A 108 8.87 1.40 16.40
N GLU A 109 8.65 2.67 16.09
CA GLU A 109 8.70 3.16 14.72
C GLU A 109 10.08 2.95 14.07
N SER A 110 11.14 3.16 14.85
CA SER A 110 12.52 2.85 14.47
C SER A 110 12.76 1.35 14.21
N GLU A 111 12.16 0.45 14.99
CA GLU A 111 12.23 -1.00 14.75
C GLU A 111 11.48 -1.40 13.47
N CYS A 112 10.33 -0.78 13.16
CA CYS A 112 9.62 -0.99 11.90
C CYS A 112 10.45 -0.53 10.70
N ILE A 113 10.97 0.70 10.74
CA ILE A 113 11.80 1.26 9.67
C ILE A 113 13.04 0.38 9.43
N LEU A 114 13.78 0.03 10.47
CA LEU A 114 14.99 -0.80 10.32
C LEU A 114 14.67 -2.20 9.76
N SER A 115 13.57 -2.81 10.16
CA SER A 115 13.13 -4.12 9.62
C SER A 115 12.78 -4.06 8.13
N GLU A 116 12.24 -2.93 7.68
CA GLU A 116 11.73 -2.71 6.32
C GLU A 116 12.88 -2.50 5.33
N TYR A 117 13.83 -1.64 5.71
CA TYR A 117 15.05 -1.36 4.94
C TYR A 117 16.09 -2.50 4.97
N ALA A 118 15.98 -3.46 5.89
CA ALA A 118 16.91 -4.59 6.02
C ALA A 118 16.51 -5.82 5.20
N ARG A 119 15.34 -5.83 4.53
CA ARG A 119 14.95 -6.94 3.68
C ARG A 119 15.82 -6.99 2.42
N LYS A 120 16.60 -8.06 2.31
CA LYS A 120 17.43 -8.31 1.13
C LYS A 120 16.59 -8.93 0.03
N PRO A 121 16.85 -8.60 -1.24
CA PRO A 121 16.28 -9.31 -2.36
C PRO A 121 16.54 -10.81 -2.21
N ALA A 122 15.49 -11.59 -2.35
CA ALA A 122 15.52 -13.04 -2.22
C ALA A 122 15.31 -13.66 -3.60
N PHE A 123 16.19 -13.31 -4.54
CA PHE A 123 16.18 -13.86 -5.89
C PHE A 123 16.27 -15.40 -5.82
N ASN A 124 15.38 -16.08 -6.55
CA ASN A 124 15.17 -17.54 -6.54
C ASN A 124 14.37 -18.12 -5.35
N ASP A 125 13.92 -17.31 -4.39
CA ASP A 125 12.94 -17.79 -3.40
C ASP A 125 11.52 -17.82 -4.01
N GLU A 126 10.70 -18.74 -3.50
CA GLU A 126 9.31 -18.91 -3.90
C GLU A 126 8.40 -18.91 -2.66
N TYR A 127 7.41 -18.04 -2.69
CA TYR A 127 6.36 -17.97 -1.68
C TYR A 127 5.03 -18.37 -2.29
N THR A 128 4.27 -19.21 -1.58
CA THR A 128 2.95 -19.66 -2.04
C THR A 128 1.87 -19.25 -1.04
N TYR A 129 0.76 -18.74 -1.56
CA TYR A 129 -0.38 -18.26 -0.79
C TYR A 129 -1.64 -18.97 -1.25
N GLN A 130 -2.26 -19.75 -0.37
CA GLN A 130 -3.56 -20.35 -0.62
C GLN A 130 -4.67 -19.36 -0.30
N VAL A 131 -5.45 -19.00 -1.33
CA VAL A 131 -6.45 -17.92 -1.32
C VAL A 131 -7.71 -18.33 -2.05
N SER A 132 -8.78 -17.57 -1.86
CA SER A 132 -10.08 -17.80 -2.50
C SER A 132 -10.29 -16.90 -3.71
N SER A 133 -10.56 -17.52 -4.85
CA SER A 133 -10.90 -16.83 -6.11
C SER A 133 -12.04 -15.84 -5.93
N ARG A 134 -13.05 -16.17 -5.10
CA ARG A 134 -14.21 -15.33 -4.86
C ARG A 134 -13.83 -14.00 -4.22
N HIS A 135 -12.93 -14.01 -3.25
CA HIS A 135 -12.44 -12.79 -2.60
C HIS A 135 -11.62 -11.94 -3.57
N LEU A 136 -10.72 -12.58 -4.34
CA LEU A 136 -9.92 -11.90 -5.38
C LEU A 136 -10.83 -11.22 -6.43
N ILE A 137 -11.80 -11.96 -6.97
CA ILE A 137 -12.75 -11.47 -7.98
C ILE A 137 -13.60 -10.31 -7.43
N LEU A 138 -14.05 -10.42 -6.17
CA LEU A 138 -14.85 -9.38 -5.54
C LEU A 138 -14.04 -8.09 -5.36
N ALA A 139 -12.81 -8.19 -4.86
CA ALA A 139 -11.98 -7.04 -4.53
C ALA A 139 -11.42 -6.33 -5.77
N SER A 140 -11.11 -7.06 -6.85
CA SER A 140 -10.29 -6.56 -7.96
C SER A 140 -10.91 -6.83 -9.33
N PRO A 141 -11.12 -5.79 -10.17
CA PRO A 141 -11.48 -5.94 -11.57
C PRO A 141 -10.43 -6.72 -12.38
N PHE A 142 -9.14 -6.57 -12.04
CA PHE A 142 -8.05 -7.30 -12.65
C PHE A 142 -8.20 -8.81 -12.38
N PHE A 143 -8.31 -9.22 -11.12
CA PHE A 143 -8.49 -10.63 -10.78
C PHE A 143 -9.82 -11.19 -11.31
N ARG A 144 -10.88 -10.37 -11.33
CA ARG A 144 -12.14 -10.73 -11.98
C ARG A 144 -11.92 -11.08 -13.45
N ALA A 145 -11.27 -10.22 -14.21
CA ALA A 145 -10.98 -10.49 -15.62
C ALA A 145 -10.12 -11.75 -15.78
N ALA A 146 -9.04 -11.86 -15.00
CA ALA A 146 -8.10 -12.98 -15.06
C ALA A 146 -8.74 -14.34 -14.73
N LEU A 147 -9.60 -14.40 -13.71
CA LEU A 147 -10.18 -15.64 -13.20
C LEU A 147 -11.53 -16.02 -13.85
N THR A 148 -12.20 -15.10 -14.55
CA THR A 148 -13.51 -15.37 -15.18
C THR A 148 -13.48 -15.42 -16.71
N LYS A 149 -12.60 -14.65 -17.37
CA LYS A 149 -12.58 -14.53 -18.84
C LYS A 149 -11.52 -15.41 -19.51
N GLY A 150 -10.82 -16.25 -18.74
CA GLY A 150 -9.94 -17.29 -19.25
C GLY A 150 -8.61 -16.76 -19.76
N TRP A 151 -7.64 -16.57 -18.86
CA TRP A 151 -6.24 -16.47 -19.25
C TRP A 151 -5.69 -17.86 -19.54
N LYS A 152 -5.77 -18.29 -20.81
CA LYS A 152 -5.50 -19.70 -21.22
C LYS A 152 -4.05 -20.17 -21.12
N GLU A 153 -3.08 -19.38 -20.67
CA GLU A 153 -1.64 -19.74 -20.78
C GLU A 153 -0.91 -20.05 -19.47
N THR A 154 -1.54 -20.01 -18.29
CA THR A 154 -0.86 -20.31 -17.02
C THR A 154 -1.64 -21.18 -16.05
N HIS A 155 -2.78 -21.74 -16.45
CA HIS A 155 -3.54 -22.68 -15.64
C HIS A 155 -2.90 -24.07 -15.69
N THR A 156 -1.87 -24.33 -14.88
CA THR A 156 -1.62 -25.71 -14.45
C THR A 156 -2.64 -26.03 -13.37
N LEU A 157 -3.57 -26.96 -13.66
CA LEU A 157 -4.42 -27.54 -12.64
C LEU A 157 -3.51 -28.20 -11.61
N GLY A 158 -3.42 -27.61 -10.42
CA GLY A 158 -2.61 -28.17 -9.34
C GLY A 158 -3.17 -29.50 -8.87
N THR A 159 -2.36 -30.25 -8.13
CA THR A 159 -2.62 -31.61 -7.60
C THR A 159 -3.91 -31.79 -6.79
N HIS A 160 -4.62 -30.69 -6.44
CA HIS A 160 -5.86 -30.68 -5.66
C HIS A 160 -7.04 -29.98 -6.35
N GLY A 161 -6.97 -29.69 -7.65
CA GLY A 161 -8.02 -28.95 -8.37
C GLY A 161 -7.97 -27.43 -8.14
N SER A 162 -6.92 -26.93 -7.49
CA SER A 162 -6.66 -25.50 -7.33
C SER A 162 -5.92 -24.92 -8.54
N VAL A 163 -6.24 -23.68 -8.89
CA VAL A 163 -5.60 -22.91 -9.95
C VAL A 163 -4.34 -22.22 -9.43
N THR A 164 -3.20 -22.35 -10.12
CA THR A 164 -1.99 -21.58 -9.79
C THR A 164 -1.98 -20.24 -10.52
N PHE A 165 -1.68 -19.16 -9.80
CA PHE A 165 -1.57 -17.79 -10.33
C PHE A 165 -0.18 -17.24 -9.98
N THR A 166 0.70 -17.10 -10.97
CA THR A 166 2.10 -16.69 -10.72
C THR A 166 2.25 -15.17 -10.77
N VAL A 167 2.92 -14.61 -9.78
CA VAL A 167 3.27 -13.18 -9.66
C VAL A 167 4.77 -13.07 -9.39
N TYR A 168 5.34 -11.90 -9.67
CA TYR A 168 6.79 -11.67 -9.61
C TYR A 168 7.09 -10.40 -8.83
N ASP A 169 8.27 -10.35 -8.23
CA ASP A 169 8.95 -9.14 -7.76
C ASP A 169 8.26 -8.36 -6.62
N TRP A 170 7.10 -8.81 -6.12
CA TRP A 170 6.45 -8.20 -4.97
C TRP A 170 7.23 -8.44 -3.67
N ASP A 171 7.15 -7.47 -2.76
CA ASP A 171 7.52 -7.68 -1.36
C ASP A 171 6.56 -8.70 -0.73
N ASP A 172 7.11 -9.75 -0.14
CA ASP A 172 6.34 -10.90 0.34
C ASP A 172 5.40 -10.51 1.50
N GLN A 173 5.84 -9.59 2.36
CA GLN A 173 5.02 -9.06 3.44
C GLN A 173 3.93 -8.13 2.91
N ALA A 174 4.24 -7.25 1.96
CA ALA A 174 3.25 -6.35 1.36
C ALA A 174 2.15 -7.15 0.67
N LEU A 175 2.51 -8.20 -0.08
CA LEU A 175 1.56 -9.09 -0.74
C LEU A 175 0.72 -9.86 0.30
N LEU A 176 1.34 -10.41 1.35
CA LEU A 176 0.63 -11.11 2.42
C LEU A 176 -0.40 -10.20 3.11
N ILE A 177 -0.02 -8.96 3.43
CA ILE A 177 -0.92 -7.97 4.03
C ILE A 177 -2.08 -7.67 3.10
N PHE A 178 -1.81 -7.37 1.83
CA PHE A 178 -2.83 -7.12 0.83
C PHE A 178 -3.83 -8.28 0.75
N LEU A 179 -3.34 -9.51 0.63
CA LEU A 179 -4.18 -10.70 0.54
C LEU A 179 -5.00 -10.91 1.82
N ASN A 180 -4.42 -10.69 3.01
CA ASN A 180 -5.17 -10.78 4.27
C ASN A 180 -6.29 -9.73 4.35
N VAL A 181 -6.07 -8.49 3.89
CA VAL A 181 -7.09 -7.44 3.89
C VAL A 181 -8.28 -7.85 3.01
N ILE A 182 -8.04 -8.25 1.77
CA ILE A 182 -9.14 -8.60 0.84
C ILE A 182 -9.87 -9.90 1.21
N HIS A 183 -9.27 -10.75 2.06
CA HIS A 183 -9.91 -11.92 2.64
C HIS A 183 -10.56 -11.66 4.02
N GLY A 184 -10.54 -10.41 4.51
CA GLY A 184 -11.13 -10.04 5.80
C GLY A 184 -10.36 -10.57 7.02
N GLN A 185 -9.12 -11.02 6.85
CA GLN A 185 -8.26 -11.56 7.91
C GLN A 185 -7.57 -10.43 8.69
N HIS A 186 -8.36 -9.51 9.25
CA HIS A 186 -7.83 -8.30 9.89
C HIS A 186 -7.10 -8.54 11.21
N ARG A 187 -7.31 -9.70 11.85
CA ARG A 187 -6.71 -10.02 13.16
C ARG A 187 -5.20 -10.20 13.09
N ASP A 188 -4.70 -10.63 11.93
CA ASP A 188 -3.29 -10.93 11.71
C ASP A 188 -2.55 -9.76 11.04
N LEU A 189 -3.26 -8.63 10.84
CA LEU A 189 -2.66 -7.42 10.29
C LEU A 189 -1.82 -6.68 11.33
N PRO A 190 -0.70 -6.08 10.92
CA PRO A 190 0.09 -5.24 11.81
C PRO A 190 -0.69 -3.97 12.18
N TRP A 191 -0.59 -3.58 13.45
CA TRP A 191 -1.19 -2.33 13.95
C TRP A 191 -0.50 -1.07 13.40
N LYS A 192 0.77 -1.20 13.01
CA LYS A 192 1.59 -0.14 12.44
C LYS A 192 2.36 -0.69 11.25
N VAL A 193 2.49 0.14 10.23
CA VAL A 193 3.22 -0.16 9.00
C VAL A 193 4.12 1.04 8.73
N GLY A 194 5.36 0.81 8.29
CA GLY A 194 6.28 1.88 7.89
C GLY A 194 5.87 2.51 6.56
N LEU A 195 6.50 3.64 6.22
CA LEU A 195 6.17 4.38 5.00
C LEU A 195 6.39 3.56 3.72
N GLU A 196 7.50 2.82 3.62
CA GLU A 196 7.83 2.07 2.42
C GLU A 196 6.94 0.83 2.27
N LEU A 197 6.59 0.13 3.35
CA LEU A 197 5.68 -0.99 3.32
C LEU A 197 4.26 -0.52 2.99
N LEU A 198 3.84 0.65 3.49
CA LEU A 198 2.59 1.28 3.06
C LEU A 198 2.63 1.60 1.56
N ALA A 199 3.73 2.17 1.06
CA ALA A 199 3.90 2.46 -0.35
C ALA A 199 3.87 1.18 -1.22
N LYS A 200 4.56 0.11 -0.81
CA LYS A 200 4.54 -1.20 -1.47
C LYS A 200 3.13 -1.78 -1.52
N ILE A 201 2.40 -1.74 -0.40
CA ILE A 201 1.00 -2.17 -0.34
C ILE A 201 0.15 -1.35 -1.33
N THR A 202 0.29 -0.03 -1.34
CA THR A 202 -0.52 0.81 -2.23
C THR A 202 -0.18 0.61 -3.71
N VAL A 203 1.08 0.36 -4.07
CA VAL A 203 1.49 -0.03 -5.43
C VAL A 203 0.80 -1.33 -5.85
N ILE A 204 0.83 -2.36 -4.99
CA ILE A 204 0.14 -3.63 -5.23
C ILE A 204 -1.36 -3.39 -5.48
N THR A 205 -2.00 -2.52 -4.70
CA THR A 205 -3.43 -2.28 -4.82
C THR A 205 -3.82 -1.40 -6.00
N ASP A 206 -2.96 -0.45 -6.41
CA ASP A 206 -3.12 0.25 -7.68
C ASP A 206 -3.02 -0.78 -8.82
N TYR A 207 -2.11 -1.76 -8.68
CA TYR A 207 -1.88 -2.79 -9.70
C TYR A 207 -3.08 -3.65 -9.96
N TYR A 208 -3.64 -4.17 -8.87
CA TYR A 208 -4.83 -4.97 -8.95
C TYR A 208 -6.10 -4.11 -9.00
N GLN A 209 -6.00 -2.78 -9.17
CA GLN A 209 -7.10 -1.83 -9.33
C GLN A 209 -8.16 -1.96 -8.22
N CYS A 210 -7.71 -1.99 -6.97
CA CYS A 210 -8.54 -2.35 -5.82
C CYS A 210 -8.22 -1.54 -4.55
N ILE A 211 -7.80 -0.28 -4.72
CA ILE A 211 -7.41 0.59 -3.60
C ILE A 211 -8.54 0.79 -2.60
N ASP A 212 -9.78 0.92 -3.06
CA ASP A 212 -10.96 1.05 -2.20
C ASP A 212 -11.10 -0.14 -1.22
N ALA A 213 -10.67 -1.34 -1.62
CA ALA A 213 -10.73 -2.54 -0.78
C ALA A 213 -9.80 -2.46 0.44
N ILE A 214 -8.74 -1.66 0.36
CA ILE A 214 -7.75 -1.50 1.45
C ILE A 214 -7.78 -0.13 2.12
N GLN A 215 -8.53 0.83 1.56
CA GLN A 215 -8.44 2.25 1.90
C GLN A 215 -8.60 2.51 3.39
N PHE A 216 -9.56 1.85 4.04
CA PHE A 216 -9.79 2.00 5.48
C PHE A 216 -8.55 1.60 6.33
N MET A 217 -7.91 0.49 5.98
CA MET A 217 -6.70 0.02 6.67
C MET A 217 -5.50 0.92 6.35
N ALA A 218 -5.35 1.33 5.09
CA ALA A 218 -4.29 2.24 4.66
C ALA A 218 -4.38 3.60 5.37
N LEU A 219 -5.57 4.19 5.49
CA LEU A 219 -5.80 5.45 6.21
C LEU A 219 -5.50 5.32 7.70
N SER A 220 -5.77 4.14 8.29
CA SER A 220 -5.44 3.86 9.69
C SER A 220 -3.93 3.84 9.91
N TRP A 221 -3.15 3.20 9.03
CA TRP A 221 -1.69 3.22 9.09
C TRP A 221 -1.10 4.61 8.80
N TYR A 222 -1.66 5.31 7.80
CA TYR A 222 -1.31 6.70 7.50
C TYR A 222 -1.45 7.61 8.73
N ALA A 223 -2.52 7.48 9.51
CA ALA A 223 -2.73 8.31 10.70
C ALA A 223 -1.58 8.17 11.73
N PHE A 224 -0.94 6.99 11.81
CA PHE A 224 0.25 6.79 12.64
C PHE A 224 1.53 7.39 12.04
N LEU A 225 1.64 7.41 10.71
CA LEU A 225 2.80 7.93 9.99
C LEU A 225 2.76 9.45 9.82
N LYS A 226 1.57 10.06 9.75
CA LYS A 226 1.40 11.51 9.49
C LYS A 226 2.33 12.41 10.33
N PRO A 227 2.55 12.16 11.64
CA PRO A 227 3.45 13.00 12.45
C PRO A 227 4.91 13.00 11.97
N THR A 228 5.39 11.93 11.32
CA THR A 228 6.79 11.84 10.88
C THR A 228 7.08 12.58 9.60
N CYS A 229 6.05 12.96 8.83
CA CYS A 229 6.23 13.74 7.62
C CYS A 229 6.87 15.13 7.88
N SER A 230 6.76 15.71 9.09
CA SER A 230 7.43 16.99 9.37
C SER A 230 8.96 16.89 9.48
N TYR A 231 9.51 15.67 9.55
CA TYR A 231 10.93 15.42 9.80
C TYR A 231 11.58 14.67 8.64
N LEU A 232 11.10 14.87 7.41
CA LEU A 232 11.67 14.23 6.23
C LEU A 232 13.06 14.82 5.95
N VAL A 233 14.05 13.94 5.99
CA VAL A 233 15.46 14.26 5.71
C VAL A 233 15.95 13.55 4.45
N ARG A 234 15.32 12.44 4.07
CA ARG A 234 15.77 11.61 2.94
C ARG A 234 14.94 11.88 1.69
N PRO A 235 15.56 12.20 0.54
CA PRO A 235 14.89 12.37 -0.75
C PRO A 235 13.91 11.24 -1.10
N ARG A 236 14.31 9.98 -0.86
CA ARG A 236 13.47 8.81 -1.09
C ARG A 236 12.16 8.84 -0.30
N ASP A 237 12.20 9.25 0.97
CA ASP A 237 10.99 9.30 1.79
C ASP A 237 10.00 10.37 1.28
N ILE A 238 10.50 11.46 0.68
CA ILE A 238 9.65 12.48 0.03
C ILE A 238 8.89 11.85 -1.14
N VAL A 239 9.58 11.11 -2.01
CA VAL A 239 8.95 10.43 -3.17
C VAL A 239 7.93 9.39 -2.73
N LEU A 240 8.22 8.61 -1.68
CA LEU A 240 7.26 7.67 -1.08
C LEU A 240 6.04 8.38 -0.51
N TRP A 241 6.22 9.51 0.18
CA TRP A 241 5.13 10.30 0.72
C TRP A 241 4.28 10.95 -0.38
N LEU A 242 4.89 11.40 -1.48
CA LEU A 242 4.17 11.89 -2.65
C LEU A 242 3.27 10.79 -3.21
N TRP A 243 3.82 9.59 -3.42
CA TRP A 243 3.04 8.44 -3.87
C TRP A 243 1.89 8.09 -2.92
N VAL A 244 2.17 7.93 -1.61
CA VAL A 244 1.16 7.55 -0.62
C VAL A 244 0.05 8.60 -0.50
N SER A 245 0.40 9.89 -0.49
CA SER A 245 -0.59 10.96 -0.40
C SER A 245 -1.41 11.12 -1.68
N TRP A 246 -0.81 10.89 -2.84
CA TRP A 246 -1.49 10.84 -4.13
C TRP A 246 -2.50 9.69 -4.20
N VAL A 247 -2.03 8.47 -3.96
CA VAL A 247 -2.82 7.26 -4.16
C VAL A 247 -3.98 7.14 -3.16
N LEU A 248 -3.79 7.62 -1.93
CA LEU A 248 -4.83 7.65 -0.90
C LEU A 248 -5.72 8.90 -0.95
N ARG A 249 -5.53 9.80 -1.92
CA ARG A 249 -6.29 11.04 -2.09
C ARG A 249 -6.24 11.96 -0.86
N LEU A 250 -5.03 12.30 -0.41
CA LEU A 250 -4.76 13.10 0.79
C LEU A 250 -4.24 14.49 0.41
N PRO A 251 -5.11 15.47 0.09
CA PRO A 251 -4.68 16.67 -0.61
C PRO A 251 -3.78 17.61 0.20
N GLU A 252 -4.09 17.81 1.48
CA GLU A 252 -3.25 18.62 2.39
C GLU A 252 -1.85 18.02 2.54
N GLN A 253 -1.80 16.69 2.64
CA GLN A 253 -0.56 15.97 2.86
C GLN A 253 0.32 15.99 1.60
N PHE A 254 -0.29 15.80 0.44
CA PHE A 254 0.40 15.87 -0.84
C PHE A 254 0.98 17.25 -1.08
N ARG A 255 0.24 18.33 -0.79
CA ARG A 255 0.75 19.71 -0.92
C ARG A 255 1.95 19.96 -0.02
N LYS A 256 1.86 19.53 1.25
CA LYS A 256 2.93 19.68 2.23
C LYS A 256 4.21 18.98 1.76
N VAL A 257 4.08 17.75 1.26
CA VAL A 257 5.23 16.96 0.77
C VAL A 257 5.75 17.52 -0.55
N GLY A 258 4.86 18.01 -1.42
CA GLY A 258 5.22 18.70 -2.66
C GLY A 258 6.06 19.95 -2.43
N ALA A 259 5.74 20.76 -1.41
CA ALA A 259 6.57 21.89 -1.03
C ALA A 259 7.98 21.45 -0.57
N MET A 260 8.07 20.40 0.26
CA MET A 260 9.37 19.84 0.65
C MET A 260 10.14 19.27 -0.54
N ALA A 261 9.45 18.66 -1.50
CA ALA A 261 10.04 18.17 -2.73
C ALA A 261 10.67 19.31 -3.53
N MET A 262 9.98 20.43 -3.67
CA MET A 262 10.50 21.61 -4.36
C MET A 262 11.71 22.25 -3.64
N GLU A 263 11.74 22.22 -2.31
CA GLU A 263 12.84 22.77 -1.52
C GLU A 263 14.08 21.87 -1.50
N GLN A 264 13.90 20.54 -1.49
CA GLN A 264 14.97 19.58 -1.18
C GLN A 264 15.39 18.70 -2.37
N LEU A 265 14.53 18.53 -3.37
CA LEU A 265 14.85 17.77 -4.58
C LEU A 265 15.22 18.77 -5.67
N ASP A 266 16.37 18.55 -6.30
CA ASP A 266 16.83 19.34 -7.44
C ASP A 266 15.84 19.25 -8.63
N GLN A 267 16.03 20.06 -9.67
CA GLN A 267 15.10 20.22 -10.82
C GLN A 267 14.71 18.92 -11.57
N ARG A 268 15.26 17.76 -11.21
CA ARG A 268 14.92 16.45 -11.76
C ARG A 268 14.48 15.49 -10.65
N MET A 269 13.21 15.56 -10.29
CA MET A 269 12.60 14.56 -9.41
C MET A 269 12.49 13.22 -10.14
N ASP A 270 13.30 12.25 -9.74
CA ASP A 270 13.17 10.85 -10.12
C ASP A 270 11.97 10.23 -9.37
N SER A 271 11.04 9.60 -10.10
CA SER A 271 9.89 8.92 -9.48
C SER A 271 10.30 7.63 -8.76
N LEU A 272 11.56 7.20 -8.90
CA LEU A 272 12.10 5.97 -8.35
C LEU A 272 11.31 4.73 -8.82
N GLY A 273 10.71 4.80 -10.00
CA GLY A 273 9.81 3.75 -10.50
C GLY A 273 8.45 3.68 -9.81
N LEU A 274 8.06 4.66 -8.98
CA LEU A 274 6.69 4.72 -8.44
C LEU A 274 5.69 5.18 -9.51
N PRO A 275 4.42 4.71 -9.47
CA PRO A 275 3.38 5.06 -10.44
C PRO A 275 2.79 6.46 -10.20
N ILE A 276 3.65 7.46 -10.03
CA ILE A 276 3.27 8.87 -9.92
C ILE A 276 3.03 9.41 -11.35
N PRO A 277 1.85 9.99 -11.65
CA PRO A 277 1.57 10.58 -12.95
C PRO A 277 2.64 11.58 -13.39
N ARG A 278 3.10 11.49 -14.64
CA ARG A 278 4.16 12.37 -15.19
C ARG A 278 3.80 13.86 -15.13
N ARG A 279 2.52 14.21 -15.21
CA ARG A 279 2.05 15.60 -15.10
C ARG A 279 2.41 16.21 -13.75
N ILE A 280 2.22 15.45 -12.67
CA ILE A 280 2.60 15.84 -11.32
C ILE A 280 4.10 16.13 -11.25
N LEU A 281 4.92 15.20 -11.78
CA LEU A 281 6.37 15.38 -11.81
C LEU A 281 6.77 16.61 -12.63
N GLY A 282 6.10 16.85 -13.77
CA GLY A 282 6.35 18.00 -14.65
C GLY A 282 5.95 19.35 -14.05
N GLU A 283 4.88 19.42 -13.27
CA GLU A 283 4.45 20.65 -12.59
C GLU A 283 5.45 21.09 -11.52
N PHE A 284 6.05 20.15 -10.78
CA PHE A 284 7.14 20.47 -9.85
C PHE A 284 8.36 21.04 -10.57
N VAL A 285 8.72 20.50 -11.74
CA VAL A 285 9.83 21.02 -12.55
C VAL A 285 9.55 22.45 -13.04
N GLN A 286 8.34 22.73 -13.52
CA GLN A 286 7.95 24.06 -13.98
C GLN A 286 7.95 25.10 -12.85
N LEU A 287 7.44 24.75 -11.67
CA LEU A 287 7.40 25.65 -10.53
C LEU A 287 8.81 25.95 -9.98
N CYS A 288 9.72 24.96 -9.97
CA CYS A 288 11.12 25.18 -9.58
C CYS A 288 11.91 26.03 -10.59
N GLN A 289 11.48 26.12 -11.86
CA GLN A 289 12.11 26.99 -12.87
C GLN A 289 11.62 28.46 -12.81
N MET A 290 10.54 28.74 -12.07
CA MET A 290 9.94 30.07 -11.93
C MET A 290 10.38 30.82 -10.66
N GLN A 291 11.16 30.19 -9.77
CA GLN A 291 11.76 30.80 -8.58
C GLN A 291 13.24 31.13 -8.82
#